data_AF-T2GFW5-F1
#
_entry.id   AF-T2GFW5-F1
#
_cell.length_a   1.000
_cell.length_b   1.000
_cell.length_c   1.000
_cell.angle_alpha   90.00
_cell.angle_beta   90.00
_cell.angle_gamma   90.00
#
_symmetry.space_group_name_H-M   'P 1'
#
loop_
_entity.id
_entity.type
_entity.pdbx_description
1 polymer ?
#
loop_
_entity_poly.entity_id
_entity_poly.type
_entity_poly.pdbx_seq_one_letter_code
_entity_poly.pdbx_strand_id
1 'polypeptide(L)'
;MQTHCHGTRHGARPSVWCWAAGAQGLAESITPARAVEAGWGRWGEELAALGPWAEAPYPWDHASRGPVSPGDAALPPVVLAGPCSSGLDVAWRLFATWDAPEYSSILAVTQWAGRGQVRRPWSSPPENLHVVIRWPNAGILGGPLAFLAAGLAVAETLGQLGVDVQLKWPNDVLWQGRKIAGLLVEERGGAMVVGMGVNLGWAPSPKDLREGYAVEAAALGWKTGPVLFWLTCLPRLISICNTLNLFAPEELCQMAERRLAWLGQAVALQDAQTTDGRLFDKLVATVVGVGVDGSLQGLVDGRVASFSAAAVRLLSTSTFRLDRSS
;
A
#
# COMPACT_ATOMS: atom_id res chain seq x y z
N MET A 1 -7.95 32.30 39.07
CA MET A 1 -7.04 32.12 37.92
C MET A 1 -6.31 30.80 38.11
N GLN A 2 -6.91 29.70 37.67
CA GLN A 2 -6.25 28.40 37.55
C GLN A 2 -6.78 27.75 36.28
N THR A 3 -5.90 27.69 35.28
CA THR A 3 -6.10 27.08 33.98
C THR A 3 -6.07 25.56 34.10
N HIS A 4 -7.18 24.89 33.82
CA HIS A 4 -7.22 23.46 33.58
C HIS A 4 -6.71 23.14 32.17
N CYS A 5 -5.46 22.71 32.08
CA CYS A 5 -4.93 22.08 30.87
C CYS A 5 -5.70 20.79 30.60
N HIS A 6 -6.51 20.81 29.54
CA HIS A 6 -7.14 19.61 28.99
C HIS A 6 -6.05 18.73 28.38
N GLY A 7 -5.70 17.64 29.06
CA GLY A 7 -4.95 16.54 28.47
C GLY A 7 -5.77 15.94 27.34
N THR A 8 -5.36 16.22 26.09
CA THR A 8 -5.82 15.48 24.92
C THR A 8 -5.53 14.01 25.14
N ARG A 9 -6.58 13.17 25.18
CA ARG A 9 -6.44 11.71 25.15
C ARG A 9 -5.54 11.36 23.96
N HIS A 10 -4.35 10.84 24.22
CA HIS A 10 -3.54 10.24 23.16
C HIS A 10 -4.36 9.09 22.58
N GLY A 11 -4.73 9.22 21.30
CA GLY A 11 -5.37 8.14 20.56
C GLY A 11 -4.45 6.93 20.55
N ALA A 12 -5.03 5.73 20.61
CA ALA A 12 -4.28 4.48 20.61
C ALA A 12 -3.19 4.47 19.53
N ARG A 13 -1.99 3.99 19.87
CA ARG A 13 -0.84 3.85 18.97
C ARG A 13 -0.37 2.41 18.99
N PRO A 14 0.07 1.86 17.85
CA PRO A 14 0.64 0.52 17.83
C PRO A 14 2.00 0.51 18.53
N SER A 15 2.39 -0.62 19.09
CA SER A 15 3.76 -0.83 19.55
C SER A 15 4.70 -0.98 18.34
N VAL A 16 5.80 -0.23 18.32
CA VAL A 16 6.79 -0.25 17.24
C VAL A 16 8.03 -1.03 17.66
N TRP A 17 8.44 -1.99 16.84
CA TRP A 17 9.52 -2.94 17.13
C TRP A 17 10.61 -2.84 16.07
N CYS A 18 11.85 -2.62 16.46
CA CYS A 18 13.00 -2.68 15.56
C CYS A 18 13.59 -4.08 15.53
N TRP A 19 13.64 -4.77 14.38
CA TRP A 19 14.26 -6.10 14.25
C TRP A 19 15.80 -6.02 14.26
N ALA A 20 16.37 -5.72 15.42
CA ALA A 20 17.79 -5.66 15.76
C ALA A 20 18.57 -6.96 15.55
N ALA A 21 17.93 -8.13 15.53
CA ALA A 21 18.62 -9.39 15.21
C ALA A 21 18.80 -9.57 13.68
N GLY A 22 17.85 -9.08 12.88
CA GLY A 22 17.74 -9.42 11.47
C GLY A 22 17.59 -10.94 11.24
N ALA A 23 17.82 -11.37 10.01
CA ALA A 23 17.89 -12.75 9.59
C ALA A 23 18.78 -12.87 8.34
N GLN A 24 19.84 -13.68 8.42
CA GLN A 24 20.80 -13.84 7.33
C GLN A 24 20.11 -14.22 6.01
N GLY A 25 20.42 -13.48 4.94
CA GLY A 25 19.85 -13.69 3.61
C GLY A 25 18.41 -13.21 3.43
N LEU A 26 17.76 -12.70 4.49
CA LEU A 26 16.37 -12.24 4.47
C LEU A 26 16.25 -10.75 4.81
N ALA A 27 16.80 -10.32 5.94
CA ALA A 27 16.73 -8.94 6.41
C ALA A 27 17.92 -8.61 7.29
N GLU A 28 18.48 -7.42 7.10
CA GLU A 28 19.48 -6.87 8.00
C GLU A 28 18.83 -6.29 9.25
N SER A 29 19.63 -6.14 10.30
CA SER A 29 19.15 -5.54 11.54
C SER A 29 18.84 -4.06 11.41
N ILE A 30 17.93 -3.59 12.26
CA ILE A 30 17.66 -2.17 12.46
C ILE A 30 17.59 -1.87 13.96
N THR A 31 18.19 -0.74 14.34
CA THR A 31 18.04 -0.09 15.65
C THR A 31 18.00 1.42 15.42
N PRO A 32 17.50 2.22 16.38
CA PRO A 32 17.57 3.68 16.28
C PRO A 32 18.99 4.20 16.01
N ALA A 33 19.99 3.66 16.71
CA ALA A 33 21.40 4.02 16.50
C ALA A 33 21.88 3.66 15.08
N ARG A 34 21.63 2.41 14.65
CA ARG A 34 22.04 1.95 13.31
C ARG A 34 21.39 2.78 12.20
N ALA A 35 20.13 3.19 12.36
CA ALA A 35 19.45 4.01 11.36
C ALA A 35 20.12 5.38 11.15
N VAL A 36 20.66 5.97 12.23
CA VAL A 36 21.44 7.21 12.18
C VAL A 36 22.83 6.96 11.59
N GLU A 37 23.55 5.95 12.10
CA GLU A 37 24.92 5.62 11.65
C GLU A 37 24.98 5.26 10.15
N ALA A 38 23.98 4.53 9.66
CA ALA A 38 23.88 4.14 8.27
C ALA A 38 23.36 5.27 7.35
N GLY A 39 23.00 6.43 7.92
CA GLY A 39 22.57 7.59 7.16
C GLY A 39 21.23 7.41 6.45
N TRP A 40 20.28 6.64 7.01
CA TRP A 40 18.97 6.37 6.40
C TRP A 40 17.97 7.54 6.50
N GLY A 41 18.48 8.78 6.54
CA GLY A 41 17.71 10.03 6.50
C GLY A 41 16.54 10.04 7.49
N ARG A 42 15.31 10.12 6.95
CA ARG A 42 14.06 10.19 7.72
C ARG A 42 13.89 9.03 8.71
N TRP A 43 14.40 7.84 8.42
CA TRP A 43 14.32 6.73 9.36
C TRP A 43 15.05 7.04 10.67
N GLY A 44 16.26 7.59 10.60
CA GLY A 44 17.02 7.98 11.81
C GLY A 44 16.29 9.05 12.62
N GLU A 45 15.76 10.08 11.94
CA GLU A 45 14.99 11.17 12.56
C GLU A 45 13.71 10.66 13.26
N GLU A 46 12.92 9.83 12.57
CA GLU A 46 11.68 9.29 13.10
C GLU A 46 11.91 8.32 14.25
N LEU A 47 12.92 7.44 14.14
CA LEU A 47 13.23 6.51 15.22
C LEU A 47 13.72 7.26 16.45
N ALA A 48 14.53 8.32 16.30
CA ALA A 48 14.92 9.16 17.42
C ALA A 48 13.69 9.83 18.09
N ALA A 49 12.74 10.33 17.29
CA ALA A 49 11.53 10.98 17.78
C ALA A 49 10.51 10.02 18.42
N LEU A 50 10.47 8.76 17.98
CA LEU A 50 9.59 7.72 18.51
C LEU A 50 10.09 7.11 19.83
N GLY A 51 11.28 7.49 20.32
CA GLY A 51 11.75 7.08 21.63
C GLY A 51 10.85 7.56 22.79
N PRO A 52 11.09 7.09 24.03
CA PRO A 52 12.21 6.25 24.43
C PRO A 52 12.07 4.81 23.93
N TRP A 53 13.22 4.17 23.69
CA TRP A 53 13.28 2.76 23.29
C TRP A 53 13.75 1.90 24.46
N ALA A 54 13.13 0.74 24.62
CA ALA A 54 13.55 -0.28 25.59
C ALA A 54 13.88 -1.58 24.87
N GLU A 55 14.82 -2.36 25.40
CA GLU A 55 15.05 -3.72 24.95
C GLU A 55 13.89 -4.63 25.37
N ALA A 56 13.34 -5.38 24.42
CA ALA A 56 12.30 -6.37 24.67
C ALA A 56 12.51 -7.61 23.78
N PRO A 57 12.08 -8.81 24.23
CA PRO A 57 12.05 -9.98 23.35
C PRO A 57 11.07 -9.74 22.19
N TYR A 58 11.38 -10.21 20.98
CA TYR A 58 10.43 -10.08 19.88
C TYR A 58 9.21 -10.96 20.10
N PRO A 59 8.04 -10.53 19.61
CA PRO A 59 6.83 -11.33 19.75
C PRO A 59 6.83 -12.61 18.90
N TRP A 60 7.77 -12.79 17.96
CA TRP A 60 7.88 -13.97 17.09
C TRP A 60 9.10 -14.87 17.33
N ASP A 61 9.99 -14.48 18.25
CA ASP A 61 11.11 -15.31 18.68
C ASP A 61 11.50 -14.94 20.12
N HIS A 62 11.24 -15.85 21.06
CA HIS A 62 11.52 -15.66 22.48
C HIS A 62 13.02 -15.50 22.80
N ALA A 63 13.92 -15.92 21.90
CA ALA A 63 15.36 -15.82 22.09
C ALA A 63 15.96 -14.52 21.52
N SER A 64 15.28 -13.88 20.57
CA SER A 64 15.75 -12.66 19.91
C SER A 64 15.21 -11.41 20.62
N ARG A 65 16.04 -10.36 20.75
CA ARG A 65 15.69 -9.09 21.43
C ARG A 65 15.85 -7.88 20.52
N GLY A 66 15.11 -6.81 20.79
CA GLY A 66 15.27 -5.54 20.11
C GLY A 66 14.63 -4.34 20.78
N PRO A 67 14.89 -3.13 20.24
CA PRO A 67 14.25 -1.91 20.70
C PRO A 67 12.75 -1.95 20.39
N VAL A 68 11.95 -1.71 21.42
CA VAL A 68 10.53 -1.42 21.34
C VAL A 68 10.27 0.01 21.83
N SER A 69 9.44 0.75 21.09
CA SER A 69 8.90 2.03 21.53
C SER A 69 7.52 1.80 22.17
N PRO A 70 7.21 2.49 23.29
CA PRO A 70 5.92 2.33 23.97
C PRO A 70 4.76 2.74 23.03
N GLY A 71 3.78 1.84 22.90
CA GLY A 71 2.50 2.10 22.24
C GLY A 71 1.35 2.06 23.25
N ASP A 72 0.27 2.77 22.95
CA ASP A 72 -0.99 2.74 23.71
C ASP A 72 -1.81 1.51 23.24
N ALA A 73 -1.33 0.30 23.52
CA ALA A 73 -1.61 -0.94 22.79
C ALA A 73 -3.09 -1.40 22.72
N ALA A 74 -3.90 -0.70 21.93
CA ALA A 74 -5.15 -1.17 21.34
C ALA A 74 -5.03 -1.40 19.81
N LEU A 75 -3.86 -1.10 19.22
CA LEU A 75 -3.57 -1.29 17.79
C LEU A 75 -2.50 -2.37 17.55
N PRO A 76 -2.55 -3.08 16.41
CA PRO A 76 -1.64 -4.19 16.12
C PRO A 76 -0.17 -3.75 15.92
N PRO A 77 0.81 -4.62 16.21
CA PRO A 77 2.22 -4.24 16.18
C PRO A 77 2.75 -3.81 14.80
N VAL A 78 3.72 -2.91 14.82
CA VAL A 78 4.47 -2.45 13.66
C VAL A 78 5.94 -2.87 13.81
N VAL A 79 6.41 -3.70 12.90
CA VAL A 79 7.78 -4.21 12.87
C VAL A 79 8.58 -3.42 11.86
N LEU A 80 9.78 -3.01 12.23
CA LEU A 80 10.74 -2.36 11.36
C LEU A 80 11.86 -3.35 11.07
N ALA A 81 12.21 -3.49 9.80
CA ALA A 81 13.36 -4.25 9.32
C ALA A 81 14.35 -3.30 8.64
N GLY A 82 15.64 -3.62 8.71
CA GLY A 82 16.65 -2.95 7.89
C GLY A 82 16.46 -3.27 6.40
N PRO A 83 17.50 -3.08 5.56
CA PRO A 83 17.51 -3.61 4.19
C PRO A 83 17.09 -5.09 4.16
N CYS A 84 16.17 -5.47 3.28
CA CYS A 84 15.66 -6.84 3.18
C CYS A 84 15.50 -7.33 1.74
N SER A 85 15.21 -8.62 1.53
CA SER A 85 14.92 -9.16 0.19
C SER A 85 13.66 -8.51 -0.37
N SER A 86 12.54 -8.76 0.30
CA SER A 86 11.31 -8.02 0.13
C SER A 86 10.54 -8.04 1.44
N GLY A 87 9.74 -7.02 1.69
CA GLY A 87 8.83 -6.99 2.84
C GLY A 87 7.88 -8.18 2.83
N LEU A 88 7.53 -8.71 1.64
CA LEU A 88 6.67 -9.88 1.49
C LEU A 88 7.35 -11.16 1.98
N ASP A 89 8.63 -11.37 1.65
CA ASP A 89 9.35 -12.56 2.11
C ASP A 89 9.55 -12.51 3.63
N VAL A 90 9.85 -11.32 4.16
CA VAL A 90 9.92 -11.08 5.60
C VAL A 90 8.58 -11.37 6.25
N ALA A 91 7.48 -10.83 5.72
CA ALA A 91 6.13 -11.07 6.23
C ALA A 91 5.76 -12.55 6.27
N TRP A 92 6.00 -13.27 5.17
CA TRP A 92 5.71 -14.71 5.14
C TRP A 92 6.58 -15.51 6.11
N ARG A 93 7.85 -15.13 6.29
CA ARG A 93 8.71 -15.77 7.29
C ARG A 93 8.20 -15.50 8.69
N LEU A 94 7.90 -14.25 9.02
CA LEU A 94 7.48 -13.82 10.34
C LEU A 94 6.11 -14.41 10.70
N PHE A 95 5.11 -14.32 9.82
CA PHE A 95 3.77 -14.84 10.08
C PHE A 95 3.70 -16.38 10.09
N ALA A 96 4.73 -17.07 9.58
CA ALA A 96 4.84 -18.52 9.74
C ALA A 96 5.36 -18.93 11.13
N THR A 97 6.12 -18.06 11.80
CA THR A 97 6.70 -18.34 13.13
C THR A 97 5.98 -17.58 14.26
N TRP A 98 5.13 -16.63 13.90
CA TRP A 98 4.39 -15.76 14.80
C TRP A 98 2.92 -15.79 14.46
N ASP A 99 2.08 -16.08 15.45
CA ASP A 99 0.67 -15.77 15.30
C ASP A 99 0.41 -14.27 15.53
N ALA A 100 0.94 -13.46 14.61
CA ALA A 100 0.80 -12.01 14.62
C ALA A 100 -0.69 -11.64 14.55
N PRO A 101 -1.20 -10.72 15.39
CA PRO A 101 -2.57 -10.24 15.23
C PRO A 101 -2.84 -9.73 13.81
N GLU A 102 -4.09 -9.78 13.36
CA GLU A 102 -4.50 -9.10 12.12
C GLU A 102 -4.05 -7.64 12.13
N TYR A 103 -3.74 -7.11 10.96
CA TYR A 103 -3.17 -5.78 10.75
C TYR A 103 -1.76 -5.55 11.32
N SER A 104 -1.10 -6.58 11.89
CA SER A 104 0.34 -6.50 12.15
C SER A 104 1.08 -6.21 10.86
N SER A 105 2.09 -5.35 10.92
CA SER A 105 2.76 -4.85 9.72
C SER A 105 4.26 -4.86 9.84
N ILE A 106 4.94 -4.95 8.70
CA ILE A 106 6.39 -4.90 8.58
C ILE A 106 6.76 -3.81 7.60
N LEU A 107 7.61 -2.89 8.04
CA LEU A 107 8.21 -1.86 7.19
C LEU A 107 9.67 -2.21 6.98
N ALA A 108 10.15 -2.07 5.75
CA ALA A 108 11.55 -2.26 5.41
C ALA A 108 12.19 -0.94 4.98
N VAL A 109 13.42 -0.68 5.41
CA VAL A 109 14.19 0.49 4.98
C VAL A 109 14.41 0.47 3.47
N THR A 110 14.91 -0.64 2.93
CA THR A 110 15.05 -0.87 1.49
C THR A 110 14.74 -2.31 1.13
N GLN A 111 14.48 -2.59 -0.15
CA GLN A 111 14.29 -3.94 -0.67
C GLN A 111 15.23 -4.20 -1.85
N TRP A 112 16.10 -5.21 -1.77
CA TRP A 112 17.00 -5.58 -2.89
C TRP A 112 16.33 -6.52 -3.91
N ALA A 113 15.19 -7.11 -3.56
CA ALA A 113 14.35 -7.95 -4.42
C ALA A 113 12.86 -7.53 -4.31
N GLY A 114 12.61 -6.22 -4.15
CA GLY A 114 11.27 -5.64 -4.13
C GLY A 114 10.49 -5.96 -5.41
N ARG A 115 9.21 -6.31 -5.27
CA ARG A 115 8.37 -6.77 -6.38
C ARG A 115 6.99 -6.12 -6.41
N GLY A 116 6.51 -5.86 -7.62
CA GLY A 116 5.13 -5.53 -7.94
C GLY A 116 4.39 -6.70 -8.60
N GLN A 117 3.20 -6.42 -9.16
CA GLN A 117 2.40 -7.42 -9.86
C GLN A 117 3.18 -8.11 -11.00
N VAL A 118 2.87 -9.37 -11.25
CA VAL A 118 3.55 -10.21 -12.25
C VAL A 118 5.08 -10.25 -12.02
N ARG A 119 5.50 -10.23 -10.74
CA ARG A 119 6.90 -10.28 -10.27
C ARG A 119 7.82 -9.20 -10.86
N ARG A 120 7.27 -8.04 -11.26
CA ARG A 120 8.08 -6.95 -11.80
C ARG A 120 8.93 -6.31 -10.70
N PRO A 121 10.18 -5.89 -10.98
CA PRO A 121 10.99 -5.17 -10.00
C PRO A 121 10.31 -3.90 -9.48
N TRP A 122 10.45 -3.62 -8.19
CA TRP A 122 9.98 -2.39 -7.55
C TRP A 122 11.15 -1.73 -6.79
N SER A 123 11.61 -0.57 -7.27
CA SER A 123 12.67 0.19 -6.62
C SER A 123 12.21 0.66 -5.24
N SER A 124 13.01 0.37 -4.22
CA SER A 124 12.63 0.55 -2.82
C SER A 124 13.71 1.30 -2.03
N PRO A 125 13.87 2.61 -2.26
CA PRO A 125 14.87 3.40 -1.55
C PRO A 125 14.32 3.88 -0.18
N PRO A 126 15.18 4.30 0.77
CA PRO A 126 14.81 4.58 2.15
C PRO A 126 13.85 5.78 2.33
N GLU A 127 13.74 6.65 1.33
CA GLU A 127 12.85 7.81 1.33
C GLU A 127 11.37 7.45 1.14
N ASN A 128 11.08 6.19 0.82
CA ASN A 128 9.74 5.72 0.49
C ASN A 128 9.21 4.74 1.53
N LEU A 129 7.88 4.62 1.60
CA LEU A 129 7.23 3.60 2.40
C LEU A 129 7.29 2.26 1.67
N HIS A 130 7.78 1.23 2.35
CA HIS A 130 7.68 -0.16 1.93
C HIS A 130 7.09 -0.95 3.09
N VAL A 131 5.77 -1.18 3.05
CA VAL A 131 5.06 -1.87 4.13
C VAL A 131 4.37 -3.12 3.62
N VAL A 132 4.35 -4.17 4.43
CA VAL A 132 3.48 -5.34 4.24
C VAL A 132 2.67 -5.56 5.49
N ILE A 133 1.36 -5.72 5.32
CA ILE A 133 0.41 -5.92 6.41
C ILE A 133 -0.19 -7.34 6.36
N ARG A 134 -0.32 -8.01 7.52
CA ARG A 134 -1.16 -9.21 7.67
C ARG A 134 -2.61 -8.78 7.49
N TRP A 135 -3.21 -9.17 6.38
CA TRP A 135 -4.57 -8.76 6.09
C TRP A 135 -5.56 -9.56 6.95
N PRO A 136 -6.65 -8.94 7.42
CA PRO A 136 -7.67 -9.67 8.18
C PRO A 136 -8.30 -10.77 7.35
N ASN A 137 -8.51 -11.94 7.94
CA ASN A 137 -9.09 -13.11 7.28
C ASN A 137 -10.63 -13.06 7.30
N ALA A 138 -11.19 -11.91 6.92
CA ALA A 138 -12.62 -11.72 6.86
C ALA A 138 -13.09 -11.87 5.40
N GLY A 139 -13.78 -12.99 5.13
CA GLY A 139 -14.10 -13.58 3.83
C GLY A 139 -14.49 -12.70 2.63
N ILE A 140 -14.82 -11.41 2.80
CA ILE A 140 -15.22 -10.49 1.73
C ILE A 140 -14.03 -9.68 1.16
N LEU A 141 -12.95 -9.50 1.92
CA LEU A 141 -11.85 -8.60 1.55
C LEU A 141 -10.77 -9.25 0.66
N GLY A 142 -11.16 -10.09 -0.29
CA GLY A 142 -10.25 -10.72 -1.24
C GLY A 142 -9.99 -9.87 -2.50
N GLY A 143 -8.81 -10.05 -3.11
CA GLY A 143 -8.55 -9.55 -4.48
C GLY A 143 -8.74 -8.04 -4.68
N PRO A 144 -9.59 -7.58 -5.62
CA PRO A 144 -9.79 -6.16 -5.91
C PRO A 144 -10.24 -5.30 -4.71
N LEU A 145 -11.08 -5.83 -3.83
CA LEU A 145 -11.56 -5.09 -2.65
C LEU A 145 -10.42 -4.76 -1.68
N ALA A 146 -9.43 -5.64 -1.55
CA ALA A 146 -8.24 -5.36 -0.74
C ALA A 146 -7.43 -4.18 -1.31
N PHE A 147 -7.29 -4.10 -2.64
CA PHE A 147 -6.62 -2.97 -3.29
C PHE A 147 -7.40 -1.66 -3.08
N LEU A 148 -8.73 -1.68 -3.18
CA LEU A 148 -9.56 -0.50 -2.95
C LEU A 148 -9.46 -0.02 -1.50
N ALA A 149 -9.58 -0.92 -0.53
CA ALA A 149 -9.46 -0.58 0.90
C ALA A 149 -8.08 -0.01 1.25
N ALA A 150 -7.00 -0.66 0.81
CA ALA A 150 -5.64 -0.17 1.02
C ALA A 150 -5.38 1.16 0.30
N GLY A 151 -5.85 1.30 -0.95
CA GLY A 151 -5.76 2.54 -1.72
C GLY A 151 -6.52 3.69 -1.08
N LEU A 152 -7.73 3.44 -0.57
CA LEU A 152 -8.51 4.42 0.17
C LEU A 152 -7.83 4.84 1.47
N ALA A 153 -7.25 3.92 2.23
CA ALA A 153 -6.50 4.26 3.44
C ALA A 153 -5.33 5.21 3.14
N VAL A 154 -4.58 4.95 2.05
CA VAL A 154 -3.55 5.85 1.56
C VAL A 154 -4.16 7.20 1.16
N ALA A 155 -5.24 7.20 0.38
CA ALA A 155 -5.88 8.42 -0.10
C ALA A 155 -6.44 9.30 1.04
N GLU A 156 -7.04 8.71 2.06
CA GLU A 156 -7.55 9.44 3.23
C GLU A 156 -6.41 10.01 4.08
N THR A 157 -5.31 9.26 4.24
CA THR A 157 -4.12 9.73 4.94
C THR A 157 -3.49 10.92 4.20
N LEU A 158 -3.42 10.84 2.87
CA LEU A 158 -2.93 11.94 2.03
C LEU A 158 -3.86 13.15 2.04
N GLY A 159 -5.17 12.93 2.00
CA GLY A 159 -6.18 13.99 2.01
C GLY A 159 -6.13 14.85 3.27
N GLN A 160 -5.86 14.25 4.43
CA GLN A 160 -5.69 15.01 5.69
C GLN A 160 -4.46 15.91 5.69
N LEU A 161 -3.49 15.60 4.84
CA LEU A 161 -2.28 16.38 4.64
C LEU A 161 -2.41 17.31 3.42
N GLY A 162 -3.63 17.50 2.91
CA GLY A 162 -3.95 18.42 1.82
C GLY A 162 -3.59 17.90 0.43
N VAL A 163 -3.28 16.61 0.28
CA VAL A 163 -2.92 15.99 -0.99
C VAL A 163 -4.08 15.15 -1.49
N ASP A 164 -4.73 15.60 -2.56
CA ASP A 164 -5.78 14.84 -3.21
C ASP A 164 -5.20 13.86 -4.24
N VAL A 165 -5.63 12.61 -4.17
CA VAL A 165 -5.15 11.52 -5.01
C VAL A 165 -6.30 10.70 -5.58
N GLN A 166 -6.03 10.06 -6.70
CA GLN A 166 -6.95 9.20 -7.42
C GLN A 166 -6.52 7.73 -7.31
N LEU A 167 -7.49 6.82 -7.33
CA LEU A 167 -7.27 5.39 -7.38
C LEU A 167 -7.33 4.95 -8.84
N LYS A 168 -6.21 4.48 -9.38
CA LYS A 168 -6.19 3.83 -10.69
C LYS A 168 -6.32 2.32 -10.48
N TRP A 169 -7.45 1.80 -10.95
CA TRP A 169 -7.72 0.36 -10.89
C TRP A 169 -6.65 -0.45 -11.67
N PRO A 170 -6.23 -1.62 -11.17
CA PRO A 170 -6.70 -2.23 -9.93
C PRO A 170 -5.93 -1.81 -8.68
N ASN A 171 -4.72 -1.27 -8.78
CA ASN A 171 -3.77 -1.29 -7.66
C ASN A 171 -2.81 -0.09 -7.59
N ASP A 172 -3.06 0.98 -8.33
CA ASP A 172 -2.19 2.16 -8.35
C ASP A 172 -2.88 3.36 -7.66
N VAL A 173 -2.10 4.19 -6.97
CA VAL A 173 -2.56 5.51 -6.51
C VAL A 173 -1.85 6.58 -7.32
N LEU A 174 -2.61 7.54 -7.84
CA LEU A 174 -2.13 8.63 -8.68
C LEU A 174 -2.24 9.97 -7.96
N TRP A 175 -1.20 10.78 -8.07
CA TRP A 175 -1.21 12.19 -7.71
C TRP A 175 -0.92 13.00 -8.97
N GLN A 176 -1.81 13.94 -9.32
CA GLN A 176 -1.69 14.74 -10.56
C GLN A 176 -1.49 13.87 -11.82
N GLY A 177 -2.20 12.75 -11.89
CA GLY A 177 -2.09 11.80 -13.01
C GLY A 177 -0.82 10.96 -13.05
N ARG A 178 0.06 11.06 -12.05
CA ARG A 178 1.34 10.33 -11.95
C ARG A 178 1.29 9.33 -10.79
N LYS A 179 1.85 8.14 -10.96
CA LYS A 179 1.84 7.07 -9.96
C LYS A 179 2.70 7.42 -8.75
N ILE A 180 2.10 7.44 -7.58
CA ILE A 180 2.77 7.63 -6.29
C ILE A 180 2.72 6.40 -5.39
N ALA A 181 1.81 5.46 -5.62
CA ALA A 181 1.80 4.20 -4.89
C ALA A 181 1.43 3.01 -5.77
N GLY A 182 1.94 1.85 -5.39
CA GLY A 182 1.56 0.56 -5.95
C GLY A 182 1.25 -0.43 -4.83
N LEU A 183 0.18 -1.20 -5.03
CA LEU A 183 -0.31 -2.19 -4.08
C LEU A 183 -0.13 -3.60 -4.65
N LEU A 184 0.15 -4.57 -3.78
CA LEU A 184 0.32 -5.97 -4.14
C LEU A 184 -0.30 -6.87 -3.08
N VAL A 185 -1.20 -7.75 -3.49
CA VAL A 185 -1.83 -8.76 -2.62
C VAL A 185 -1.14 -10.10 -2.90
N GLU A 186 -0.74 -10.82 -1.85
CA GLU A 186 -0.34 -12.23 -1.94
C GLU A 186 -1.17 -13.06 -0.94
N GLU A 187 -1.58 -14.26 -1.37
CA GLU A 187 -2.29 -15.22 -0.54
C GLU A 187 -1.52 -16.55 -0.49
N ARG A 188 -1.37 -17.15 0.69
CA ARG A 188 -0.74 -18.46 0.91
C ARG A 188 -1.45 -19.21 2.02
N GLY A 189 -1.94 -20.41 1.72
CA GLY A 189 -2.54 -21.30 2.73
C GLY A 189 -3.73 -20.68 3.49
N GLY A 190 -4.52 -19.83 2.83
CA GLY A 190 -5.65 -19.12 3.43
C GLY A 190 -5.29 -17.88 4.26
N ALA A 191 -4.00 -17.53 4.37
CA ALA A 191 -3.56 -16.24 4.89
C ALA A 191 -3.30 -15.28 3.74
N MET A 192 -3.56 -14.00 3.95
CA MET A 192 -3.34 -12.95 2.96
C MET A 192 -2.47 -11.83 3.52
N VAL A 193 -1.61 -11.26 2.69
CA VAL A 193 -0.83 -10.07 3.00
C VAL A 193 -1.00 -9.02 1.91
N VAL A 194 -0.95 -7.76 2.30
CA VAL A 194 -0.98 -6.63 1.36
C VAL A 194 0.30 -5.81 1.50
N GLY A 195 1.09 -5.79 0.44
CA GLY A 195 2.24 -4.92 0.28
C GLY A 195 1.84 -3.57 -0.32
N MET A 196 2.39 -2.50 0.22
CA MET A 196 2.20 -1.14 -0.26
C MET A 196 3.55 -0.43 -0.37
N GLY A 197 3.85 0.04 -1.58
CA GLY A 197 4.96 0.94 -1.85
C GLY A 197 4.44 2.35 -2.10
N VAL A 198 4.85 3.34 -1.31
CA VAL A 198 4.45 4.75 -1.48
C VAL A 198 5.67 5.66 -1.66
N ASN A 199 5.67 6.42 -2.75
CA ASN A 199 6.71 7.36 -3.13
C ASN A 199 6.57 8.67 -2.33
N LEU A 200 7.15 8.69 -1.13
CA LEU A 200 7.10 9.88 -0.25
C LEU A 200 8.17 10.90 -0.65
N GLY A 201 9.44 10.47 -0.74
CA GLY A 201 10.57 11.33 -1.05
C GLY A 201 11.30 11.03 -2.36
N TRP A 202 11.08 9.85 -2.97
CA TRP A 202 11.75 9.45 -4.21
C TRP A 202 10.81 8.79 -5.21
N ALA A 203 11.06 8.99 -6.50
CA ALA A 203 10.39 8.28 -7.59
C ALA A 203 11.35 8.03 -8.77
N PRO A 204 11.19 6.91 -9.50
CA PRO A 204 12.01 6.63 -10.68
C PRO A 204 11.74 7.64 -11.79
N SER A 205 12.75 7.93 -12.61
CA SER A 205 12.57 8.77 -13.79
C SER A 205 11.78 8.00 -14.86
N PRO A 206 11.15 8.69 -15.84
CA PRO A 206 10.46 8.01 -16.94
C PRO A 206 11.33 7.01 -17.72
N LYS A 207 12.65 7.20 -17.75
CA LYS A 207 13.62 6.30 -18.41
C LYS A 207 13.81 4.99 -17.67
N ASP A 208 13.56 4.99 -16.36
CA ASP A 208 13.63 3.82 -15.49
C ASP A 208 12.30 3.06 -15.45
N LEU A 209 11.26 3.62 -16.08
CA LEU A 209 9.93 3.03 -16.17
C LEU A 209 9.74 2.29 -17.48
N ARG A 210 8.82 1.31 -17.48
CA ARG A 210 8.49 0.56 -18.68
C ARG A 210 7.87 1.47 -19.74
N GLU A 211 8.48 1.49 -20.91
CA GLU A 211 7.98 2.16 -22.10
C GLU A 211 6.58 1.64 -22.46
N GLY A 212 5.59 2.53 -22.59
CA GLY A 212 4.25 2.23 -23.09
C GLY A 212 3.22 1.65 -22.11
N TYR A 213 3.61 1.28 -20.88
CA TYR A 213 2.72 0.57 -19.93
C TYR A 213 2.66 1.18 -18.52
N ALA A 214 3.64 1.97 -18.12
CA ALA A 214 3.65 2.63 -16.84
C ALA A 214 3.11 4.05 -16.96
N VAL A 215 2.18 4.42 -16.08
CA VAL A 215 1.94 5.84 -15.78
C VAL A 215 3.24 6.38 -15.18
N GLU A 216 3.63 7.61 -15.55
CA GLU A 216 4.83 8.23 -14.98
C GLU A 216 4.78 8.21 -13.46
N ALA A 217 5.93 7.97 -12.81
CA ALA A 217 6.00 8.02 -11.36
C ALA A 217 6.22 9.46 -10.86
N ALA A 218 5.70 9.75 -9.68
CA ALA A 218 5.99 10.96 -8.92
C ALA A 218 6.26 10.60 -7.45
N ALA A 219 6.92 11.53 -6.76
CA ALA A 219 7.08 11.52 -5.31
C ALA A 219 6.42 12.77 -4.73
N LEU A 220 5.89 12.65 -3.52
CA LEU A 220 5.18 13.74 -2.85
C LEU A 220 6.12 14.86 -2.39
N GLY A 221 7.44 14.62 -2.33
CA GLY A 221 8.42 15.57 -1.81
C GLY A 221 8.17 15.89 -0.33
N TRP A 222 7.62 14.92 0.40
CA TRP A 222 7.05 15.14 1.71
C TRP A 222 8.07 15.15 2.84
N LYS A 223 7.70 15.86 3.92
CA LYS A 223 8.55 16.01 5.10
C LYS A 223 8.37 14.88 6.11
N THR A 224 7.19 14.26 6.17
CA THR A 224 6.95 13.08 7.02
C THR A 224 7.65 11.87 6.43
N GLY A 225 8.34 11.11 7.28
CA GLY A 225 9.02 9.89 6.84
C GLY A 225 8.08 8.68 6.78
N PRO A 226 8.62 7.53 6.35
CA PRO A 226 7.86 6.31 6.14
C PRO A 226 7.15 5.79 7.39
N VAL A 227 7.79 5.84 8.56
CA VAL A 227 7.26 5.23 9.79
C VAL A 227 6.07 6.04 10.28
N LEU A 228 6.19 7.37 10.41
CA LEU A 228 5.08 8.19 10.90
C LEU A 228 3.92 8.24 9.91
N PHE A 229 4.20 8.20 8.60
CA PHE A 229 3.15 8.08 7.59
C PHE A 229 2.33 6.81 7.81
N TRP A 230 2.99 5.66 8.00
CA TRP A 230 2.30 4.41 8.25
C TRP A 230 1.54 4.39 9.57
N LEU A 231 2.13 4.93 10.65
CA LEU A 231 1.44 5.05 11.93
C LEU A 231 0.16 5.91 11.85
N THR A 232 0.11 6.84 10.89
CA THR A 232 -1.10 7.62 10.59
C THR A 232 -2.08 6.85 9.71
N CYS A 233 -1.58 6.06 8.76
CA CYS A 233 -2.37 5.28 7.81
C CYS A 233 -3.06 4.06 8.45
N LEU A 234 -2.34 3.31 9.29
CA LEU A 234 -2.81 2.04 9.86
C LEU A 234 -4.16 2.13 10.58
N PRO A 235 -4.43 3.12 11.47
CA PRO A 235 -5.75 3.25 12.10
C PRO A 235 -6.89 3.48 11.10
N ARG A 236 -6.64 4.21 9.99
CA ARG A 236 -7.63 4.43 8.93
C ARG A 236 -7.91 3.14 8.18
N LEU A 237 -6.85 2.41 7.82
CA LEU A 237 -6.99 1.11 7.18
C LEU A 237 -7.81 0.15 8.04
N ILE A 238 -7.51 0.06 9.34
CA ILE A 238 -8.28 -0.78 10.28
C ILE A 238 -9.74 -0.31 10.33
N SER A 239 -9.99 0.99 10.39
CA SER A 239 -11.36 1.53 10.38
C SER A 239 -12.11 1.13 9.11
N ILE A 240 -11.49 1.29 7.93
CA ILE A 240 -12.08 0.93 6.63
C ILE A 240 -12.40 -0.58 6.59
N CYS A 241 -11.43 -1.43 6.95
CA CYS A 241 -11.61 -2.87 6.96
C CYS A 241 -12.66 -3.34 7.99
N ASN A 242 -12.72 -2.72 9.17
CA ASN A 242 -13.74 -3.05 10.17
C ASN A 242 -15.14 -2.62 9.72
N THR A 243 -15.29 -1.45 9.10
CA THR A 243 -16.54 -1.04 8.48
C THR A 243 -16.96 -2.05 7.41
N LEU A 244 -16.03 -2.49 6.56
CA LEU A 244 -16.33 -3.50 5.54
C LEU A 244 -16.72 -4.87 6.10
N ASN A 245 -16.20 -5.27 7.25
CA ASN A 245 -16.61 -6.52 7.89
C ASN A 245 -18.01 -6.43 8.49
N LEU A 246 -18.47 -5.23 8.83
CA LEU A 246 -19.76 -4.97 9.46
C LEU A 246 -20.86 -4.59 8.46
N PHE A 247 -20.48 -4.02 7.32
CA PHE A 247 -21.37 -3.50 6.27
C PHE A 247 -21.10 -4.17 4.91
N ALA A 248 -21.97 -3.92 3.95
CA ALA A 248 -21.86 -4.50 2.62
C ALA A 248 -20.83 -3.71 1.75
N PRO A 249 -20.13 -4.36 0.80
CA PRO A 249 -18.98 -3.77 0.07
C PRO A 249 -19.34 -2.58 -0.83
N GLU A 250 -20.62 -2.29 -1.04
CA GLU A 250 -21.16 -1.19 -1.83
C GLU A 250 -20.63 0.16 -1.37
N GLU A 251 -20.58 0.42 -0.06
CA GLU A 251 -20.13 1.71 0.48
C GLU A 251 -18.66 1.97 0.15
N LEU A 252 -17.81 0.94 0.26
CA LEU A 252 -16.41 1.03 -0.12
C LEU A 252 -16.26 1.30 -1.61
N CYS A 253 -16.99 0.56 -2.44
CA CYS A 253 -16.92 0.72 -3.88
C CYS A 253 -17.37 2.12 -4.29
N GLN A 254 -18.41 2.68 -3.67
CA GLN A 254 -18.82 4.06 -3.86
C GLN A 254 -17.77 5.08 -3.38
N MET A 255 -17.12 4.83 -2.23
CA MET A 255 -16.01 5.66 -1.75
C MET A 255 -14.83 5.65 -2.73
N ALA A 256 -14.47 4.47 -3.23
CA ALA A 256 -13.41 4.29 -4.20
C ALA A 256 -13.76 4.93 -5.55
N GLU A 257 -15.00 4.81 -6.01
CA GLU A 257 -15.49 5.37 -7.27
C GLU A 257 -15.38 6.90 -7.29
N ARG A 258 -15.67 7.58 -6.17
CA ARG A 258 -15.48 9.04 -6.03
C ARG A 258 -14.04 9.48 -6.25
N ARG A 259 -13.08 8.57 -6.12
CA ARG A 259 -11.65 8.80 -6.34
C ARG A 259 -11.12 8.07 -7.57
N LEU A 260 -11.97 7.39 -8.34
CA LEU A 260 -11.53 6.56 -9.45
C LEU A 260 -10.90 7.42 -10.54
N ALA A 261 -9.66 7.09 -10.87
CA ALA A 261 -8.97 7.71 -11.99
C ALA A 261 -9.71 7.41 -13.28
N TRP A 262 -9.83 8.43 -14.14
CA TRP A 262 -10.34 8.30 -15.50
C TRP A 262 -11.83 7.95 -15.62
N LEU A 263 -12.62 8.15 -14.57
CA LEU A 263 -14.08 8.03 -14.64
C LEU A 263 -14.64 8.91 -15.78
N GLY A 264 -15.46 8.31 -16.65
CA GLY A 264 -16.00 8.94 -17.85
C GLY A 264 -15.04 9.05 -19.04
N GLN A 265 -13.81 8.54 -18.93
CA GLN A 265 -12.79 8.61 -19.98
C GLN A 265 -12.56 7.25 -20.64
N ALA A 266 -12.15 7.29 -21.92
CA ALA A 266 -11.78 6.10 -22.67
C ALA A 266 -10.39 5.59 -22.25
N VAL A 267 -10.32 4.30 -21.97
CA VAL A 267 -9.09 3.59 -21.59
C VAL A 267 -8.86 2.41 -22.51
N ALA A 268 -7.59 2.09 -22.77
CA ALA A 268 -7.21 0.80 -23.30
C ALA A 268 -7.05 -0.18 -22.14
N LEU A 269 -7.71 -1.33 -22.26
CA LEU A 269 -7.49 -2.49 -21.40
C LEU A 269 -6.66 -3.49 -22.18
N GLN A 270 -5.60 -4.00 -21.57
CA GLN A 270 -4.74 -5.06 -22.13
C GLN A 270 -4.73 -6.26 -21.19
N ASP A 271 -4.68 -7.47 -21.78
CA ASP A 271 -4.78 -8.75 -21.08
C ASP A 271 -5.99 -8.78 -20.14
N ALA A 272 -7.13 -8.30 -20.65
CA ALA A 272 -8.31 -8.06 -19.85
C ALA A 272 -9.12 -9.35 -19.66
N GLN A 273 -9.57 -9.56 -18.44
CA GLN A 273 -10.46 -10.65 -18.05
C GLN A 273 -11.75 -10.07 -17.46
N THR A 274 -12.89 -10.53 -17.95
CA THR A 274 -14.19 -10.18 -17.36
C THR A 274 -14.52 -11.08 -16.16
N THR A 275 -15.46 -10.66 -15.32
CA THR A 275 -15.88 -11.44 -14.14
C THR A 275 -16.53 -12.77 -14.51
N ASP A 276 -17.09 -12.91 -15.72
CA ASP A 276 -17.59 -14.17 -16.27
C ASP A 276 -16.53 -15.01 -17.01
N GLY A 277 -15.26 -14.61 -16.96
CA GLY A 277 -14.11 -15.40 -17.42
C GLY A 277 -13.71 -15.20 -18.88
N ARG A 278 -14.33 -14.29 -19.63
CA ARG A 278 -13.90 -13.99 -21.01
C ARG A 278 -12.58 -13.23 -21.01
N LEU A 279 -11.72 -13.54 -21.98
CA LEU A 279 -10.39 -12.96 -22.13
C LEU A 279 -10.30 -12.10 -23.39
N PHE A 280 -9.59 -10.99 -23.29
CA PHE A 280 -9.35 -10.06 -24.38
C PHE A 280 -7.89 -9.57 -24.34
N ASP A 281 -7.16 -9.75 -25.45
CA ASP A 281 -5.79 -9.27 -25.54
C ASP A 281 -5.73 -7.74 -25.44
N LYS A 282 -6.66 -7.06 -26.12
CA LYS A 282 -6.80 -5.60 -26.10
C LYS A 282 -8.25 -5.20 -26.37
N LEU A 283 -8.76 -4.25 -25.61
CA LEU A 283 -10.03 -3.57 -25.91
C LEU A 283 -10.01 -2.11 -25.46
N VAL A 284 -10.99 -1.33 -25.93
CA VAL A 284 -11.24 0.02 -25.46
C VAL A 284 -12.55 0.04 -24.67
N ALA A 285 -12.53 0.64 -23.50
CA ALA A 285 -13.71 0.83 -22.67
C ALA A 285 -13.76 2.27 -22.15
N THR A 286 -14.96 2.82 -21.96
CA THR A 286 -15.11 4.03 -21.13
C THR A 286 -15.28 3.61 -19.68
N VAL A 287 -14.46 4.12 -18.77
CA VAL A 287 -14.59 3.81 -17.33
C VAL A 287 -15.90 4.40 -16.83
N VAL A 288 -16.78 3.59 -16.26
CA VAL A 288 -18.08 4.03 -15.75
C VAL A 288 -18.25 3.82 -14.25
N GLY A 289 -17.36 3.07 -13.60
CA GLY A 289 -17.40 2.90 -12.15
C GLY A 289 -16.66 1.68 -11.63
N VAL A 290 -17.03 1.28 -10.42
CA VAL A 290 -16.51 0.08 -9.73
C VAL A 290 -17.68 -0.79 -9.28
N GLY A 291 -17.63 -2.08 -9.57
CA GLY A 291 -18.62 -3.06 -9.15
C GLY A 291 -18.50 -3.38 -7.66
N VAL A 292 -19.55 -3.94 -7.06
CA VAL A 292 -19.59 -4.30 -5.62
C VAL A 292 -18.55 -5.35 -5.21
N ASP A 293 -18.01 -6.09 -6.18
CA ASP A 293 -16.91 -7.05 -6.04
C ASP A 293 -15.52 -6.40 -6.26
N GLY A 294 -15.47 -5.08 -6.43
CA GLY A 294 -14.28 -4.32 -6.76
C GLY A 294 -13.82 -4.41 -8.22
N SER A 295 -14.61 -5.04 -9.10
CA SER A 295 -14.32 -5.08 -10.55
C SER A 295 -14.41 -3.69 -11.19
N LEU A 296 -13.61 -3.46 -12.22
CA LEU A 296 -13.75 -2.24 -13.04
C LEU A 296 -15.01 -2.35 -13.90
N GLN A 297 -15.88 -1.35 -13.85
CA GLN A 297 -17.03 -1.25 -14.74
C GLN A 297 -16.65 -0.41 -15.96
N GLY A 298 -16.74 -1.00 -17.15
CA GLY A 298 -16.39 -0.36 -18.41
C GLY A 298 -17.52 -0.45 -19.43
N LEU A 299 -17.82 0.66 -20.11
CA LEU A 299 -18.73 0.69 -21.25
C LEU A 299 -17.98 0.27 -22.52
N VAL A 300 -18.42 -0.84 -23.12
CA VAL A 300 -17.90 -1.40 -24.38
C VAL A 300 -19.08 -1.57 -25.34
N ASP A 301 -19.01 -0.95 -26.51
CA ASP A 301 -20.08 -1.00 -27.54
C ASP A 301 -21.50 -0.72 -26.99
N GLY A 302 -21.61 0.25 -26.08
CA GLY A 302 -22.87 0.66 -25.46
C GLY A 302 -23.39 -0.27 -24.36
N ARG A 303 -22.62 -1.29 -23.95
CA ARG A 303 -22.97 -2.20 -22.85
C ARG A 303 -21.93 -2.13 -21.74
N VAL A 304 -22.39 -2.17 -20.49
CA VAL A 304 -21.50 -2.22 -19.33
C VAL A 304 -20.97 -3.64 -19.18
N ALA A 305 -19.66 -3.78 -19.01
CA ALA A 305 -18.96 -5.01 -18.71
C ALA A 305 -18.12 -4.85 -17.43
N SER A 306 -18.05 -5.91 -16.64
CA SER A 306 -17.26 -5.98 -15.40
C SER A 306 -15.93 -6.69 -15.66
N PHE A 307 -14.81 -6.06 -15.30
CA PHE A 307 -13.46 -6.60 -15.48
C PHE A 307 -12.81 -6.93 -14.14
N SER A 308 -12.34 -8.17 -13.99
CA SER A 308 -11.65 -8.67 -12.79
C SER A 308 -10.14 -8.47 -12.86
N ALA A 309 -9.56 -8.41 -14.07
CA ALA A 309 -8.15 -8.10 -14.29
C ALA A 309 -7.96 -7.37 -15.62
N ALA A 310 -7.06 -6.38 -15.67
CA ALA A 310 -6.53 -5.78 -16.91
C ALA A 310 -5.36 -4.84 -16.57
N ALA A 311 -4.44 -4.65 -17.51
CA ALA A 311 -3.60 -3.46 -17.51
C ALA A 311 -4.37 -2.28 -18.13
N VAL A 312 -4.58 -1.22 -17.36
CA VAL A 312 -5.39 -0.05 -17.77
C VAL A 312 -4.50 1.15 -18.13
N ARG A 313 -4.76 1.76 -19.29
CA ARG A 313 -4.10 2.98 -19.74
C ARG A 313 -5.10 3.99 -20.28
N LEU A 314 -4.99 5.25 -19.83
CA LEU A 314 -5.73 6.37 -20.41
C LEU A 314 -5.37 6.56 -21.88
N LEU A 315 -6.36 6.65 -22.75
CA LEU A 315 -6.17 7.06 -24.14
C LEU A 315 -6.13 8.58 -24.19
N SER A 316 -5.06 9.16 -24.75
CA SER A 316 -5.05 10.60 -25.00
C SER A 316 -6.03 10.91 -26.13
N THR A 317 -6.68 12.07 -26.04
CA THR A 317 -7.54 12.63 -27.10
C THR A 317 -6.84 12.77 -28.46
N SER A 318 -5.50 12.76 -28.49
CA SER A 318 -4.68 12.79 -29.71
C SER A 318 -4.49 11.44 -30.42
N THR A 319 -4.93 10.31 -29.82
CA THR A 319 -4.71 8.96 -30.39
C THR A 319 -5.84 8.46 -31.30
N PHE A 320 -6.90 9.25 -31.51
CA PHE A 320 -7.97 8.91 -32.46
C PHE A 320 -7.57 9.29 -33.89
N ARG A 321 -6.62 8.55 -34.46
CA ARG A 321 -6.72 8.19 -35.89
C ARG A 321 -7.08 6.72 -35.92
N LEU A 322 -8.39 6.46 -35.97
CA LEU A 322 -8.89 5.19 -36.48
C LEU A 322 -8.32 5.06 -37.89
N ASP A 323 -7.40 4.12 -38.07
CA ASP A 323 -7.12 3.59 -39.39
C ASP A 323 -8.38 2.82 -39.82
N ARG A 324 -9.31 3.54 -40.45
CA ARG A 324 -10.34 2.93 -41.29
C ARG A 324 -9.72 2.72 -42.66
N SER A 325 -8.87 1.71 -42.78
CA SER A 325 -8.44 1.21 -44.09
C SER A 325 -9.27 -0.04 -44.42
N SER A 326 -10.22 0.18 -45.34
CA SER A 326 -10.74 -0.73 -46.38
C SER A 326 -11.22 -2.12 -45.99
#